data_AF-A0A3A8R0W0-F1
#
_entry.id   AF-A0A3A8R0W0-F1
#
_cell.length_a   1.000
_cell.length_b   1.000
_cell.length_c   1.000
_cell.angle_alpha   90.00
_cell.angle_beta   90.00
_cell.angle_gamma   90.00
#
_symmetry.space_group_name_H-M   'P 1'
#
loop_
_entity.id
_entity.type
_entity.pdbx_description
1 polymer ?
#
loop_
_entity_poly.entity_id
_entity_poly.type
_entity_poly.pdbx_seq_one_letter_code
_entity_poly.pdbx_strand_id
1 'polypeptide(L)'
;MTLFRTDDLDALGHAIRDLCLAEGLVTAPYVRRKREKWDRMQYGTGATSDRWALAFGTGLGGWSVVKTAPLELLAEPGTSGEHRLGLIARVLGCDALHISLYGSTAMVIAQAAPTGKVMLSGYTLDGLLFHGVEIEEQRFKPTIEGARISPAVGAALERSASDGFNEVIEQLAGQRWVDISLKLIEGEEVPSARVLSFARPGLEKRTPLRLKLKMEEHPLGTRYVMDDGVWINDSSIDAANSEVGAAFVEKVARWLGVPVSLEPGVPRSLFCVRATPSEPTHRVGFETEVVSIGDDGGCEFLLHTARGLGIAELEERSPHQRRRLVAQLTRALVGTRAHVDATYRDFKRVFNEPTTHAVGSFAGERLATAWWRWGHSAVAIEGHEVFELPGLCTAIAGTHRQLALALVTPGFVNGRSQGYGQKDPAAVVVIDVDTGEVREVLRSDEHLTFGFAKLCFAGDVLGVCAERDGVPTVLTLEGGTRTESPGDFRAWAREAMQAPLGVDGLYTSYELPMLWAGPDAVMVVDEHAGEKRRRNAGAALAVLDLGTQERRPFCDAAGLDPIACSASGARCLARVDTRRLFVGKRVDRDA
;
A
#
# COMPACT_ATOMS: atom_id res chain seq x y z
N MET A 1 3.11 3.61 -22.03
CA MET A 1 3.09 4.00 -23.46
C MET A 1 3.48 2.79 -24.28
N THR A 2 2.77 2.45 -25.36
CA THR A 2 3.08 1.28 -26.18
C THR A 2 3.52 1.68 -27.59
N LEU A 3 4.50 0.98 -28.15
CA LEU A 3 5.11 1.21 -29.46
C LEU A 3 5.25 -0.11 -30.21
N PHE A 4 4.93 -0.13 -31.51
CA PHE A 4 5.16 -1.27 -32.41
C PHE A 4 5.98 -0.83 -33.61
N ARG A 5 6.97 -1.62 -34.03
CA ARG A 5 7.86 -1.28 -35.14
C ARG A 5 7.23 -1.64 -36.49
N THR A 6 6.13 -0.96 -36.80
CA THR A 6 5.38 -1.07 -38.06
C THR A 6 4.82 0.29 -38.45
N ASP A 7 4.75 0.55 -39.74
CA ASP A 7 4.07 1.66 -40.38
C ASP A 7 2.69 1.27 -40.95
N ASP A 8 2.37 -0.03 -40.95
CA ASP A 8 1.06 -0.56 -41.35
C ASP A 8 0.04 -0.44 -40.20
N LEU A 9 -0.61 0.72 -40.15
CA LEU A 9 -1.67 1.02 -39.19
C LEU A 9 -2.93 0.17 -39.42
N ASP A 10 -3.17 -0.33 -40.63
CA ASP A 10 -4.31 -1.18 -40.91
C ASP A 10 -4.08 -2.56 -40.29
N ALA A 11 -2.91 -3.17 -40.52
CA ALA A 11 -2.54 -4.44 -39.89
C ALA A 11 -2.51 -4.35 -38.35
N LEU A 12 -1.93 -3.27 -37.79
CA LEU A 12 -1.95 -3.03 -36.35
C LEU A 12 -3.37 -2.93 -35.79
N GLY A 13 -4.26 -2.21 -36.49
CA GLY A 13 -5.66 -2.08 -36.10
C GLY A 13 -6.43 -3.41 -36.14
N HIS A 14 -6.15 -4.27 -37.12
CA HIS A 14 -6.73 -5.62 -37.21
C HIS A 14 -6.20 -6.52 -36.08
N ALA A 15 -4.89 -6.55 -35.84
CA ALA A 15 -4.30 -7.36 -34.77
C ALA A 15 -4.84 -6.99 -33.37
N ILE A 16 -4.99 -5.69 -33.09
CA ILE A 16 -5.62 -5.22 -31.84
C ILE A 16 -7.08 -5.69 -31.75
N ARG A 17 -7.84 -5.56 -32.84
CA ARG A 17 -9.26 -5.96 -32.86
C ARG A 17 -9.41 -7.46 -32.61
N ASP A 18 -8.64 -8.27 -33.30
CA ASP A 18 -8.69 -9.72 -33.19
C ASP A 18 -8.31 -10.18 -31.77
N LEU A 19 -7.31 -9.53 -31.16
CA LEU A 19 -6.99 -9.75 -29.74
C LEU A 19 -8.19 -9.45 -28.83
N CYS A 20 -8.82 -8.28 -28.98
CA CYS A 20 -9.96 -7.92 -28.14
C CYS A 20 -11.16 -8.86 -28.34
N LEU A 21 -11.43 -9.29 -29.57
CA LEU A 21 -12.48 -10.26 -29.88
C LEU A 21 -12.18 -11.64 -29.28
N ALA A 22 -10.92 -12.09 -29.35
CA ALA A 22 -10.47 -13.34 -28.73
C ALA A 22 -10.62 -13.31 -27.20
N GLU A 23 -10.51 -12.15 -26.58
CA GLU A 23 -10.79 -11.94 -25.15
C GLU A 23 -12.29 -11.74 -24.83
N GLY A 24 -13.17 -11.96 -25.80
CA GLY A 24 -14.62 -11.97 -25.62
C GLY A 24 -15.25 -10.59 -25.52
N LEU A 25 -14.54 -9.54 -25.93
CA LEU A 25 -15.11 -8.20 -26.03
C LEU A 25 -15.83 -8.03 -27.36
N VAL A 26 -16.73 -7.04 -27.41
CA VAL A 26 -17.42 -6.62 -28.64
C VAL A 26 -17.09 -5.17 -28.93
N THR A 27 -17.01 -4.82 -30.22
CA THR A 27 -16.84 -3.43 -30.64
C THR A 27 -17.97 -2.57 -30.08
N ALA A 28 -17.62 -1.41 -29.52
CA ALA A 28 -18.57 -0.47 -28.95
C ALA A 28 -18.26 0.95 -29.45
N PRO A 29 -19.25 1.84 -29.50
CA PRO A 29 -19.01 3.25 -29.78
C PRO A 29 -18.08 3.85 -28.72
N TYR A 30 -17.12 4.65 -29.18
CA TYR A 30 -16.32 5.48 -28.29
C TYR A 30 -17.16 6.67 -27.82
N VAL A 31 -17.40 6.76 -26.51
CA VAL A 31 -18.30 7.76 -25.91
C VAL A 31 -17.60 8.52 -24.80
N ARG A 32 -17.98 9.80 -24.64
CA ARG A 32 -17.56 10.65 -23.53
C ARG A 32 -17.90 10.01 -22.20
N ARG A 33 -16.97 10.07 -21.25
CA ARG A 33 -17.08 9.40 -19.95
C ARG A 33 -17.20 10.42 -18.83
N LYS A 34 -17.87 10.00 -17.75
CA LYS A 34 -17.85 10.77 -16.51
C LYS A 34 -16.54 10.45 -15.80
N ARG A 35 -15.76 11.48 -15.48
CA ARG A 35 -14.51 11.34 -14.73
C ARG A 35 -14.80 10.71 -13.36
N GLU A 36 -14.22 9.56 -13.10
CA GLU A 36 -14.25 8.94 -11.78
C GLU A 36 -13.17 9.60 -10.89
N LYS A 37 -13.42 9.66 -9.57
CA LYS A 37 -12.46 10.24 -8.61
C LYS A 37 -11.16 9.43 -8.56
N TRP A 38 -11.24 8.14 -8.88
CA TRP A 38 -10.14 7.26 -9.23
C TRP A 38 -10.43 6.72 -10.63
N ASP A 39 -9.73 7.22 -11.63
CA ASP A 39 -10.02 6.78 -12.99
C ASP A 39 -9.45 5.37 -13.20
N ARG A 40 -10.34 4.36 -13.27
CA ARG A 40 -9.98 2.95 -13.57
C ARG A 40 -9.22 2.83 -14.89
N MET A 41 -9.40 3.79 -15.78
CA MET A 41 -8.68 3.83 -17.03
C MET A 41 -7.24 4.30 -16.85
N GLN A 42 -6.91 4.93 -15.71
CA GLN A 42 -5.57 5.34 -15.32
C GLN A 42 -4.87 4.30 -14.44
N TYR A 43 -5.58 3.72 -13.48
CA TYR A 43 -4.99 2.89 -12.42
C TYR A 43 -5.57 1.46 -12.32
N GLY A 44 -6.56 1.13 -13.15
CA GLY A 44 -7.15 -0.21 -13.23
C GLY A 44 -6.51 -1.06 -14.33
N THR A 45 -6.89 -2.34 -14.36
CA THR A 45 -6.41 -3.32 -15.35
C THR A 45 -7.46 -3.61 -16.43
N GLY A 46 -7.05 -4.21 -17.55
CA GLY A 46 -7.96 -4.74 -18.57
C GLY A 46 -8.94 -5.78 -18.01
N ALA A 47 -8.51 -6.58 -17.04
CA ALA A 47 -9.37 -7.56 -16.38
C ALA A 47 -10.49 -6.92 -15.55
N THR A 48 -10.24 -5.74 -14.98
CA THR A 48 -11.19 -5.03 -14.11
C THR A 48 -12.08 -4.04 -14.85
N SER A 49 -11.71 -3.64 -16.07
CA SER A 49 -12.51 -2.74 -16.88
C SER A 49 -13.47 -3.49 -17.82
N ASP A 50 -14.74 -3.10 -17.80
CA ASP A 50 -15.75 -3.57 -18.76
C ASP A 50 -15.67 -2.86 -20.11
N ARG A 51 -14.87 -1.78 -20.21
CA ARG A 51 -14.69 -1.00 -21.44
C ARG A 51 -13.23 -0.67 -21.70
N TRP A 52 -12.78 -1.02 -22.88
CA TRP A 52 -11.44 -0.68 -23.35
C TRP A 52 -11.52 0.35 -24.46
N ALA A 53 -10.55 1.24 -24.50
CA ALA A 53 -10.34 2.12 -25.63
C ALA A 53 -8.84 2.17 -25.95
N LEU A 54 -8.54 2.24 -27.24
CA LEU A 54 -7.18 2.31 -27.75
C LEU A 54 -7.12 3.39 -28.82
N ALA A 55 -6.20 4.32 -28.69
CA ALA A 55 -5.86 5.30 -29.70
C ALA A 55 -4.50 4.93 -30.29
N PHE A 56 -4.40 4.84 -31.61
CA PHE A 56 -3.16 4.48 -32.29
C PHE A 56 -2.94 5.25 -33.59
N GLY A 57 -1.69 5.34 -34.01
CA GLY A 57 -1.28 6.11 -35.18
C GLY A 57 0.24 6.15 -35.34
N THR A 58 0.71 6.94 -36.29
CA THR A 58 2.14 7.03 -36.61
C THR A 58 2.92 7.70 -35.50
N GLY A 59 4.05 7.10 -35.13
CA GLY A 59 5.12 7.70 -34.35
C GLY A 59 6.25 8.21 -35.25
N LEU A 60 7.48 8.07 -34.78
CA LEU A 60 8.71 8.47 -35.47
C LEU A 60 9.57 7.24 -35.79
N GLY A 61 10.48 7.36 -36.77
CA GLY A 61 11.49 6.32 -37.03
C GLY A 61 10.92 4.93 -37.41
N GLY A 62 9.74 4.86 -38.03
CA GLY A 62 9.07 3.61 -38.41
C GLY A 62 8.32 2.93 -37.25
N TRP A 63 8.09 3.64 -36.15
CA TRP A 63 7.26 3.18 -35.04
C TRP A 63 5.83 3.69 -35.16
N SER A 64 4.88 2.86 -34.74
CA SER A 64 3.50 3.23 -34.45
C SER A 64 3.28 3.27 -32.96
N VAL A 65 2.51 4.26 -32.49
CA VAL A 65 2.21 4.47 -31.07
C VAL A 65 0.81 3.93 -30.79
N VAL A 66 0.65 3.27 -29.65
CA VAL A 66 -0.64 2.88 -29.09
C VAL A 66 -0.74 3.42 -27.67
N LYS A 67 -1.77 4.22 -27.42
CA LYS A 67 -2.21 4.65 -26.09
C LYS A 67 -3.48 3.89 -25.76
N THR A 68 -3.52 3.34 -24.56
CA THR A 68 -4.66 2.54 -24.13
C THR A 68 -5.32 3.17 -22.93
N ALA A 69 -6.58 2.81 -22.78
CA ALA A 69 -7.38 3.03 -21.62
C ALA A 69 -8.04 1.65 -21.37
N PRO A 70 -7.66 0.89 -20.32
CA PRO A 70 -6.70 1.24 -19.28
C PRO A 70 -5.25 1.47 -19.75
N LEU A 71 -4.46 2.30 -19.05
CA LEU A 71 -3.13 2.79 -19.51
C LEU A 71 -2.11 1.69 -19.84
N GLU A 72 -2.18 0.56 -19.13
CA GLU A 72 -1.20 -0.53 -19.22
C GLU A 72 -1.79 -1.77 -19.88
N LEU A 73 -2.99 -1.64 -20.48
CA LEU A 73 -3.79 -2.74 -21.02
C LEU A 73 -2.98 -3.75 -21.85
N LEU A 74 -2.11 -3.28 -22.76
CA LEU A 74 -1.33 -4.15 -23.63
C LEU A 74 -0.08 -4.75 -22.95
N ALA A 75 0.39 -4.17 -21.87
CA ALA A 75 1.53 -4.67 -21.10
C ALA A 75 1.14 -5.88 -20.24
N GLU A 76 -0.12 -5.92 -19.82
CA GLU A 76 -0.71 -7.00 -19.04
C GLU A 76 -0.73 -8.36 -19.79
N PRO A 77 -0.59 -9.48 -19.05
CA PRO A 77 -1.02 -10.78 -19.52
C PRO A 77 -2.51 -10.83 -19.89
N GLY A 78 -2.82 -11.48 -21.00
CA GLY A 78 -4.19 -11.81 -21.40
C GLY A 78 -4.77 -12.99 -20.63
N THR A 79 -5.97 -13.43 -20.98
CA THR A 79 -6.64 -14.58 -20.34
C THR A 79 -5.89 -15.90 -20.52
N SER A 80 -5.06 -16.04 -21.56
CA SER A 80 -4.20 -17.20 -21.79
C SER A 80 -2.93 -17.21 -20.94
N GLY A 81 -2.63 -16.13 -20.22
CA GLY A 81 -1.35 -15.92 -19.52
C GLY A 81 -0.23 -15.39 -20.43
N GLU A 82 -0.40 -15.37 -21.75
CA GLU A 82 0.55 -14.69 -22.65
C GLU A 82 0.35 -13.17 -22.60
N HIS A 83 1.44 -12.38 -22.68
CA HIS A 83 1.37 -10.92 -22.76
C HIS A 83 0.69 -10.46 -24.06
N ARG A 84 -0.31 -9.57 -23.94
CA ARG A 84 -1.02 -8.98 -25.11
C ARG A 84 -0.08 -8.28 -26.08
N LEU A 85 0.95 -7.60 -25.56
CA LEU A 85 2.04 -7.01 -26.33
C LEU A 85 2.74 -8.04 -27.22
N GLY A 86 3.09 -9.19 -26.65
CA GLY A 86 3.76 -10.30 -27.34
C GLY A 86 2.87 -10.94 -28.41
N LEU A 87 1.57 -11.11 -28.12
CA LEU A 87 0.60 -11.61 -29.09
C LEU A 87 0.53 -10.73 -30.34
N ILE A 88 0.38 -9.42 -30.15
CA ILE A 88 0.30 -8.47 -31.27
C ILE A 88 1.64 -8.42 -32.03
N ALA A 89 2.77 -8.36 -31.31
CA ALA A 89 4.11 -8.34 -31.92
C ALA A 89 4.36 -9.58 -32.79
N ARG A 90 3.93 -10.76 -32.33
CA ARG A 90 4.02 -12.03 -33.07
C ARG A 90 3.18 -12.02 -34.34
N VAL A 91 1.95 -11.53 -34.27
CA VAL A 91 1.05 -11.43 -35.44
C VAL A 91 1.62 -10.47 -36.49
N LEU A 92 2.19 -9.35 -36.05
CA LEU A 92 2.78 -8.35 -36.93
C LEU A 92 4.20 -8.68 -37.39
N GLY A 93 4.85 -9.68 -36.79
CA GLY A 93 6.24 -10.04 -37.06
C GLY A 93 7.23 -8.91 -36.73
N CYS A 94 6.96 -8.11 -35.69
CA CYS A 94 7.73 -6.90 -35.37
C CYS A 94 8.18 -6.82 -33.91
N ASP A 95 9.12 -5.91 -33.62
CA ASP A 95 9.48 -5.56 -32.25
C ASP A 95 8.41 -4.65 -31.64
N ALA A 96 8.15 -4.79 -30.35
CA ALA A 96 7.26 -3.89 -29.62
C ALA A 96 7.79 -3.54 -28.23
N LEU A 97 7.40 -2.37 -27.74
CA LEU A 97 7.81 -1.83 -26.44
C LEU A 97 6.58 -1.33 -25.68
N HIS A 98 6.51 -1.60 -24.40
CA HIS A 98 5.68 -0.89 -23.46
C HIS A 98 6.55 -0.28 -22.38
N ILE A 99 6.33 1.00 -22.07
CA ILE A 99 7.10 1.73 -21.05
C ILE A 99 6.14 2.45 -20.12
N SER A 100 6.26 2.17 -18.82
CA SER A 100 5.51 2.82 -17.74
C SER A 100 6.47 3.56 -16.82
N LEU A 101 6.18 4.83 -16.53
CA LEU A 101 6.92 5.68 -15.61
C LEU A 101 5.99 6.11 -14.48
N TYR A 102 6.36 5.81 -13.24
CA TYR A 102 5.60 6.11 -12.03
C TYR A 102 6.35 7.12 -11.17
N GLY A 103 5.67 8.21 -10.79
CA GLY A 103 6.22 9.22 -9.89
C GLY A 103 7.60 9.75 -10.31
N SER A 104 7.88 9.78 -11.62
CA SER A 104 9.14 10.21 -12.23
C SER A 104 10.39 9.40 -11.83
N THR A 105 10.24 8.30 -11.08
CA THR A 105 11.36 7.60 -10.42
C THR A 105 11.37 6.10 -10.70
N ALA A 106 10.23 5.42 -10.58
CA ALA A 106 10.09 4.00 -10.90
C ALA A 106 9.68 3.83 -12.37
N MET A 107 10.32 2.89 -13.07
CA MET A 107 10.03 2.61 -14.47
C MET A 107 10.07 1.12 -14.75
N VAL A 108 9.10 0.64 -15.53
CA VAL A 108 9.09 -0.71 -16.10
C VAL A 108 9.05 -0.63 -17.61
N ILE A 109 9.84 -1.49 -18.24
CA ILE A 109 9.87 -1.68 -19.68
C ILE A 109 9.51 -3.13 -19.98
N ALA A 110 8.47 -3.34 -20.79
CA ALA A 110 8.16 -4.63 -21.39
C ALA A 110 8.55 -4.59 -22.86
N GLN A 111 9.49 -5.45 -23.26
CA GLN A 111 9.96 -5.55 -24.63
C GLN A 111 9.53 -6.87 -25.25
N ALA A 112 8.83 -6.81 -26.37
CA ALA A 112 8.41 -7.98 -27.13
C ALA A 112 9.25 -8.15 -28.41
N ALA A 113 9.73 -9.36 -28.64
CA ALA A 113 10.35 -9.75 -29.89
C ALA A 113 9.29 -10.18 -30.94
N PRO A 114 9.63 -10.27 -32.24
CA PRO A 114 8.74 -10.78 -33.29
C PRO A 114 8.24 -12.21 -33.06
N THR A 115 8.89 -12.96 -32.17
CA THR A 115 8.44 -14.30 -31.75
C THR A 115 7.30 -14.26 -30.74
N GLY A 116 6.98 -13.08 -30.19
CA GLY A 116 6.03 -12.87 -29.11
C GLY A 116 6.60 -13.05 -27.70
N LYS A 117 7.88 -13.42 -27.57
CA LYS A 117 8.54 -13.48 -26.26
C LYS A 117 8.62 -12.06 -25.68
N VAL A 118 8.10 -11.88 -24.47
CA VAL A 118 8.17 -10.61 -23.72
C VAL A 118 9.22 -10.73 -22.62
N MET A 119 9.98 -9.66 -22.46
CA MET A 119 11.04 -9.51 -21.48
C MET A 119 10.78 -8.24 -20.68
N LEU A 120 10.88 -8.33 -19.36
CA LEU A 120 10.67 -7.20 -18.45
C LEU A 120 12.02 -6.69 -17.91
N SER A 121 12.12 -5.38 -17.73
CA SER A 121 13.23 -4.73 -17.02
C SER A 121 12.73 -3.51 -16.24
N GLY A 122 13.47 -3.13 -15.20
CA GLY A 122 13.11 -2.03 -14.31
C GLY A 122 12.44 -2.47 -13.00
N TYR A 123 11.65 -1.58 -12.41
CA TYR A 123 10.96 -1.80 -11.13
C TYR A 123 9.72 -0.90 -11.01
N THR A 124 8.73 -1.38 -10.24
CA THR A 124 7.54 -0.61 -9.85
C THR A 124 7.72 -0.02 -8.46
N LEU A 125 6.76 0.79 -8.00
CA LEU A 125 6.72 1.24 -6.60
C LEU A 125 6.54 0.08 -5.61
N ASP A 126 6.04 -1.07 -6.09
CA ASP A 126 5.79 -2.28 -5.32
C ASP A 126 6.94 -3.31 -5.46
N GLY A 127 8.02 -2.96 -6.16
CA GLY A 127 9.23 -3.79 -6.29
C GLY A 127 9.44 -4.41 -7.67
N LEU A 128 9.89 -5.67 -7.71
CA LEU A 128 10.23 -6.41 -8.93
C LEU A 128 9.06 -7.25 -9.46
N LEU A 129 7.85 -6.69 -9.40
CA LEU A 129 6.63 -7.33 -9.88
C LEU A 129 5.87 -6.36 -10.78
N PHE A 130 5.40 -6.85 -11.92
CA PHE A 130 4.59 -6.08 -12.86
C PHE A 130 3.42 -6.92 -13.37
N HIS A 131 2.19 -6.53 -13.01
CA HIS A 131 0.95 -7.27 -13.31
C HIS A 131 1.01 -8.77 -12.99
N GLY A 132 1.63 -9.13 -11.86
CA GLY A 132 1.77 -10.52 -11.42
C GLY A 132 2.89 -11.31 -12.12
N VAL A 133 3.69 -10.66 -12.97
CA VAL A 133 4.89 -11.23 -13.59
C VAL A 133 6.12 -10.72 -12.87
N GLU A 134 6.97 -11.64 -12.41
CA GLU A 134 8.21 -11.32 -11.71
C GLU A 134 9.25 -10.77 -12.69
N ILE A 135 9.93 -9.71 -12.28
CA ILE A 135 11.07 -9.14 -13.01
C ILE A 135 12.33 -9.78 -12.46
N GLU A 136 13.16 -10.35 -13.33
CA GLU A 136 14.43 -10.94 -12.93
C GLU A 136 15.31 -9.92 -12.19
N GLU A 137 15.88 -10.29 -11.03
CA GLU A 137 16.70 -9.39 -10.21
C GLU A 137 17.86 -8.76 -11.00
N GLN A 138 18.51 -9.53 -11.88
CA GLN A 138 19.56 -9.02 -12.76
C GLN A 138 19.11 -7.91 -13.73
N ARG A 139 17.80 -7.71 -13.90
CA ARG A 139 17.17 -6.75 -14.82
C ARG A 139 16.45 -5.63 -14.07
N PHE A 140 16.79 -5.38 -12.80
CA PHE A 140 16.19 -4.29 -12.01
C PHE A 140 16.39 -2.89 -12.61
N LYS A 141 17.40 -2.70 -13.48
CA LYS A 141 17.61 -1.44 -14.20
C LYS A 141 16.76 -1.42 -15.47
N PRO A 142 15.99 -0.35 -15.72
CA PRO A 142 15.26 -0.18 -16.97
C PRO A 142 16.22 -0.21 -18.16
N THR A 143 16.01 -1.15 -19.07
CA THR A 143 16.85 -1.35 -20.25
C THR A 143 16.01 -1.67 -21.46
N ILE A 144 16.43 -1.19 -22.63
CA ILE A 144 15.87 -1.58 -23.92
C ILE A 144 16.97 -2.20 -24.76
N GLU A 145 16.76 -3.45 -25.16
CA GLU A 145 17.73 -4.20 -25.96
C GLU A 145 17.45 -4.03 -27.46
N GLY A 146 18.48 -4.13 -28.31
CA GLY A 146 18.31 -4.21 -29.77
C GLY A 146 18.99 -3.10 -30.57
N ALA A 147 19.55 -3.49 -31.72
CA ALA A 147 20.48 -2.68 -32.53
C ALA A 147 19.87 -1.45 -33.24
N ARG A 148 18.57 -1.18 -33.09
CA ARG A 148 17.85 -0.13 -33.85
C ARG A 148 17.20 0.95 -32.99
N ILE A 149 17.48 0.97 -31.69
CA ILE A 149 17.11 2.07 -30.80
C ILE A 149 18.30 3.02 -30.71
N SER A 150 18.02 4.32 -30.77
CA SER A 150 19.06 5.35 -30.68
C SER A 150 19.90 5.14 -29.41
N PRO A 151 21.24 5.15 -29.49
CA PRO A 151 22.12 5.08 -28.32
C PRO A 151 21.84 6.18 -27.28
N ALA A 152 21.26 7.31 -27.72
CA ALA A 152 20.85 8.40 -26.85
C ALA A 152 19.81 7.95 -25.81
N VAL A 153 18.90 7.04 -26.17
CA VAL A 153 17.88 6.49 -25.25
C VAL A 153 18.54 5.72 -24.11
N GLY A 154 19.51 4.85 -24.43
CA GLY A 154 20.27 4.11 -23.43
C GLY A 154 21.03 5.05 -22.48
N ALA A 155 21.76 6.03 -23.04
CA ALA A 155 22.48 7.02 -22.26
C ALA A 155 21.56 7.90 -21.39
N ALA A 156 20.33 8.17 -21.84
CA ALA A 156 19.34 8.91 -21.06
C ALA A 156 18.77 8.06 -19.91
N LEU A 157 18.46 6.79 -20.15
CA LEU A 157 18.02 5.84 -19.13
C LEU A 157 19.07 5.64 -18.02
N GLU A 158 20.35 5.69 -18.36
CA GLU A 158 21.45 5.64 -17.39
C GLU A 158 21.50 6.85 -16.46
N ARG A 159 21.06 8.03 -16.94
CA ARG A 159 21.01 9.26 -16.11
C ARG A 159 19.80 9.26 -15.18
N SER A 160 18.61 9.06 -15.73
CA SER A 160 17.38 8.95 -14.95
C SER A 160 16.25 8.29 -15.75
N ALA A 161 15.29 7.69 -15.05
CA ALA A 161 14.10 7.11 -15.67
C ALA A 161 13.28 8.17 -16.45
N SER A 162 13.17 9.39 -15.91
CA SER A 162 12.43 10.48 -16.55
C SER A 162 13.11 10.95 -17.84
N ASP A 163 14.45 11.11 -17.83
CA ASP A 163 15.19 11.50 -19.03
C ASP A 163 15.08 10.43 -20.11
N GLY A 164 15.21 9.15 -19.73
CA GLY A 164 15.02 8.04 -20.66
C GLY A 164 13.62 8.01 -21.28
N PHE A 165 12.57 8.27 -20.49
CA PHE A 165 11.21 8.35 -21.00
C PHE A 165 11.01 9.51 -21.99
N ASN A 166 11.56 10.68 -21.67
CA ASN A 166 11.53 11.85 -22.55
C ASN A 166 12.25 11.58 -23.86
N GLU A 167 13.44 10.96 -23.81
CA GLU A 167 14.19 10.61 -25.02
C GLU A 167 13.43 9.59 -25.89
N VAL A 168 12.74 8.62 -25.29
CA VAL A 168 11.86 7.72 -26.05
C VAL A 168 10.72 8.48 -26.73
N ILE A 169 10.12 9.45 -26.06
CA ILE A 169 9.10 10.31 -26.67
C ILE A 169 9.68 11.06 -27.85
N GLU A 170 10.84 11.69 -27.70
CA GLU A 170 11.45 12.50 -28.75
C GLU A 170 11.90 11.68 -29.96
N GLN A 171 12.42 10.47 -29.74
CA GLN A 171 12.99 9.65 -30.81
C GLN A 171 11.98 8.72 -31.47
N LEU A 172 11.01 8.17 -30.72
CA LEU A 172 10.15 7.07 -31.19
C LEU A 172 8.67 7.44 -31.30
N ALA A 173 8.12 8.23 -30.38
CA ALA A 173 6.68 8.48 -30.34
C ALA A 173 6.28 9.81 -30.99
N GLY A 174 6.96 10.90 -30.62
CA GLY A 174 6.59 12.28 -30.89
C GLY A 174 5.72 12.91 -29.79
N GLN A 175 5.97 14.19 -29.48
CA GLN A 175 5.34 14.93 -28.38
C GLN A 175 3.81 14.98 -28.42
N ARG A 176 3.20 14.90 -29.61
CA ARG A 176 1.73 14.87 -29.79
C ARG A 176 1.04 13.70 -29.10
N TRP A 177 1.77 12.65 -28.71
CA TRP A 177 1.23 11.46 -28.09
C TRP A 177 1.20 11.51 -26.56
N VAL A 178 1.81 12.51 -25.92
CA VAL A 178 1.89 12.59 -24.44
C VAL A 178 0.50 12.69 -23.83
N ASP A 179 -0.31 13.64 -24.28
CA ASP A 179 -1.63 13.96 -23.69
C ASP A 179 -2.79 13.09 -24.20
N ILE A 180 -2.56 12.24 -25.20
CA ILE A 180 -3.63 11.41 -25.80
C ILE A 180 -4.25 10.46 -24.77
N SER A 181 -3.46 9.98 -23.82
CA SER A 181 -3.94 9.11 -22.74
C SER A 181 -5.07 9.76 -21.93
N LEU A 182 -4.94 11.04 -21.55
CA LEU A 182 -5.98 11.74 -20.79
C LEU A 182 -7.26 11.94 -21.61
N LYS A 183 -7.14 12.35 -22.87
CA LYS A 183 -8.29 12.50 -23.78
C LYS A 183 -9.02 11.17 -23.99
N LEU A 184 -8.27 10.08 -24.15
CA LEU A 184 -8.79 8.72 -24.33
C LEU A 184 -9.56 8.24 -23.09
N ILE A 185 -9.07 8.59 -21.90
CA ILE A 185 -9.69 8.29 -20.61
C ILE A 185 -11.01 9.06 -20.44
N GLU A 186 -11.01 10.35 -20.75
CA GLU A 186 -12.18 11.23 -20.63
C GLU A 186 -13.25 10.98 -21.72
N GLY A 187 -12.91 10.17 -22.73
CA GLY A 187 -13.80 9.88 -23.85
C GLY A 187 -13.93 11.06 -24.82
N GLU A 188 -12.92 11.93 -24.86
CA GLU A 188 -12.87 13.10 -25.75
C GLU A 188 -12.33 12.74 -27.13
N GLU A 189 -12.62 13.59 -28.12
CA GLU A 189 -12.15 13.39 -29.48
C GLU A 189 -10.60 13.40 -29.55
N VAL A 190 -10.04 12.43 -30.27
CA VAL A 190 -8.59 12.28 -30.46
C VAL A 190 -8.29 12.45 -31.96
N PRO A 191 -8.29 13.69 -32.49
CA PRO A 191 -8.30 13.93 -33.94
C PRO A 191 -7.03 13.44 -34.68
N SER A 192 -5.94 13.23 -33.95
CA SER A 192 -4.66 12.76 -34.51
C SER A 192 -4.48 11.24 -34.49
N ALA A 193 -5.47 10.47 -34.04
CA ALA A 193 -5.36 9.02 -33.85
C ALA A 193 -6.60 8.27 -34.34
N ARG A 194 -6.40 7.02 -34.76
CA ARG A 194 -7.48 6.06 -34.96
C ARG A 194 -7.88 5.53 -33.59
N VAL A 195 -9.18 5.54 -33.29
CA VAL A 195 -9.71 5.08 -32.00
C VAL A 195 -10.51 3.80 -32.19
N LEU A 196 -10.19 2.77 -31.42
CA LEU A 196 -10.99 1.57 -31.26
C LEU A 196 -11.55 1.55 -29.84
N SER A 197 -12.82 1.17 -29.69
CA SER A 197 -13.42 0.95 -28.38
C SER A 197 -14.17 -0.37 -28.36
N PHE A 198 -14.06 -1.03 -27.21
CA PHE A 198 -14.60 -2.35 -26.96
C PHE A 198 -15.31 -2.35 -25.61
N ALA A 199 -16.35 -3.16 -25.49
CA ALA A 199 -17.05 -3.39 -24.24
C ALA A 199 -17.23 -4.88 -24.02
N ARG A 200 -17.27 -5.32 -22.77
CA ARG A 200 -17.71 -6.67 -22.45
C ARG A 200 -19.21 -6.79 -22.77
N PRO A 201 -19.67 -7.94 -23.27
CA PRO A 201 -21.09 -8.18 -23.51
C PRO A 201 -21.91 -7.89 -22.25
N GLY A 202 -23.11 -7.35 -22.43
CA GLY A 202 -24.05 -7.15 -21.33
C GLY A 202 -24.39 -8.51 -20.70
N LEU A 203 -24.09 -8.66 -19.41
CA LEU A 203 -24.56 -9.77 -18.59
C LEU A 203 -25.55 -9.20 -17.58
N GLU A 204 -26.65 -9.91 -17.33
CA GLU A 204 -27.57 -9.52 -16.27
C GLU A 204 -26.90 -9.62 -14.91
N LYS A 205 -27.03 -8.57 -14.10
CA LYS A 205 -26.66 -8.62 -12.68
C LYS A 205 -27.65 -9.49 -11.91
N ARG A 206 -27.15 -10.18 -10.91
CA ARG A 206 -27.91 -10.83 -9.84
C ARG A 206 -28.61 -9.77 -9.02
N THR A 207 -29.78 -10.13 -8.52
CA THR A 207 -30.45 -9.37 -7.47
C THR A 207 -29.51 -9.21 -6.27
N PRO A 208 -29.39 -8.02 -5.65
CA PRO A 208 -28.48 -7.81 -4.53
C PRO A 208 -28.67 -8.81 -3.39
N LEU A 209 -27.57 -9.28 -2.80
CA LEU A 209 -27.56 -10.18 -1.65
C LEU A 209 -27.78 -9.39 -0.37
N ARG A 210 -28.86 -9.70 0.36
CA ARG A 210 -29.14 -9.10 1.66
C ARG A 210 -28.30 -9.72 2.77
N LEU A 211 -27.72 -8.85 3.58
CA LEU A 211 -26.91 -9.16 4.76
C LEU A 211 -27.49 -8.43 5.98
N LYS A 212 -27.33 -9.04 7.16
CA LYS A 212 -27.57 -8.29 8.41
C LYS A 212 -26.47 -7.27 8.59
N LEU A 213 -26.84 -6.05 8.99
CA LEU A 213 -25.90 -4.98 9.28
C LEU A 213 -26.00 -4.58 10.75
N LYS A 214 -24.87 -4.61 11.45
CA LYS A 214 -24.74 -4.07 12.80
C LYS A 214 -23.69 -2.97 12.82
N MET A 215 -24.01 -1.87 13.48
CA MET A 215 -23.05 -0.84 13.84
C MET A 215 -22.43 -1.28 15.18
N GLU A 216 -21.15 -1.66 15.17
CA GLU A 216 -20.42 -2.00 16.40
C GLU A 216 -19.20 -1.11 16.56
N GLU A 217 -18.90 -0.75 17.82
CA GLU A 217 -17.62 -0.17 18.24
C GLU A 217 -16.61 -1.31 18.49
N HIS A 218 -16.24 -2.06 17.46
CA HIS A 218 -15.31 -3.20 17.55
C HIS A 218 -14.56 -3.33 16.22
N PRO A 219 -13.33 -3.87 16.15
CA PRO A 219 -12.05 -3.17 16.38
C PRO A 219 -11.94 -1.78 15.70
N LEU A 220 -10.87 -1.05 16.02
CA LEU A 220 -10.69 0.35 15.61
C LEU A 220 -10.74 0.57 14.11
N GLY A 221 -11.73 1.35 13.65
CA GLY A 221 -11.89 1.67 12.23
C GLY A 221 -12.90 0.81 11.48
N THR A 222 -13.60 -0.10 12.17
CA THR A 222 -14.73 -0.83 11.59
C THR A 222 -15.85 0.15 11.25
N ARG A 223 -16.27 0.09 9.99
CA ARG A 223 -17.42 0.84 9.49
C ARG A 223 -18.70 0.04 9.67
N TYR A 224 -18.65 -1.26 9.40
CA TYR A 224 -19.81 -2.15 9.37
C TYR A 224 -19.45 -3.55 9.86
N VAL A 225 -20.40 -4.19 10.54
CA VAL A 225 -20.39 -5.64 10.80
C VAL A 225 -21.50 -6.30 10.00
N MET A 226 -21.14 -7.25 9.15
CA MET A 226 -22.04 -8.02 8.31
C MET A 226 -22.20 -9.43 8.85
N ASP A 227 -23.44 -9.94 8.80
CA ASP A 227 -23.80 -11.33 9.15
C ASP A 227 -23.15 -11.84 10.45
N ASP A 228 -23.14 -11.00 11.48
CA ASP A 228 -22.71 -11.36 12.84
C ASP A 228 -21.23 -11.81 12.95
N GLY A 229 -20.33 -11.31 12.09
CA GLY A 229 -18.88 -11.57 12.25
C GLY A 229 -17.96 -11.29 11.07
N VAL A 230 -18.41 -10.57 10.03
CA VAL A 230 -17.56 -10.09 8.94
C VAL A 230 -17.45 -8.57 9.01
N TRP A 231 -16.24 -8.06 9.23
CA TRP A 231 -15.99 -6.64 9.40
C TRP A 231 -15.49 -6.00 8.12
N ILE A 232 -15.99 -4.79 7.86
CA ILE A 232 -15.44 -3.90 6.82
C ILE A 232 -14.83 -2.71 7.53
N ASN A 233 -13.55 -2.45 7.28
CA ASN A 233 -12.87 -1.24 7.75
C ASN A 233 -12.39 -0.40 6.55
N ASP A 234 -11.57 0.63 6.79
CA ASP A 234 -11.02 1.51 5.75
C ASP A 234 -9.89 0.89 4.93
N SER A 235 -9.56 -0.40 5.11
CA SER A 235 -8.45 -1.02 4.38
C SER A 235 -8.63 -2.51 4.05
N SER A 236 -9.46 -3.24 4.78
CA SER A 236 -9.63 -4.69 4.69
C SER A 236 -11.08 -5.14 4.91
N ILE A 237 -11.33 -6.38 4.50
CA ILE A 237 -12.48 -7.18 4.90
C ILE A 237 -11.95 -8.36 5.72
N ASP A 238 -12.47 -8.52 6.93
CA ASP A 238 -12.00 -9.51 7.90
C ASP A 238 -13.16 -10.36 8.39
N ALA A 239 -12.88 -11.56 8.88
CA ALA A 239 -13.86 -12.45 9.49
C ALA A 239 -13.43 -12.86 10.90
N ALA A 240 -14.40 -13.10 11.78
CA ALA A 240 -14.15 -13.49 13.16
C ALA A 240 -13.28 -14.72 13.26
N ASN A 241 -13.57 -15.73 12.46
CA ASN A 241 -12.73 -16.92 12.39
C ASN A 241 -12.85 -17.56 11.01
N SER A 242 -12.06 -18.60 10.78
CA SER A 242 -12.07 -19.34 9.52
C SER A 242 -13.44 -19.94 9.21
N GLU A 243 -14.23 -20.33 10.22
CA GLU A 243 -15.58 -20.88 10.02
C GLU A 243 -16.55 -19.78 9.55
N VAL A 244 -16.52 -18.61 10.17
CA VAL A 244 -17.32 -17.43 9.77
C VAL A 244 -16.91 -16.94 8.38
N GLY A 245 -15.61 -16.87 8.11
CA GLY A 245 -15.08 -16.48 6.80
C GLY A 245 -15.51 -17.46 5.70
N ALA A 246 -15.36 -18.77 5.94
CA ALA A 246 -15.84 -19.81 5.04
C ALA A 246 -17.35 -19.73 4.79
N ALA A 247 -18.16 -19.60 5.84
CA ALA A 247 -19.61 -19.48 5.73
C ALA A 247 -20.04 -18.25 4.92
N PHE A 248 -19.36 -17.11 5.11
CA PHE A 248 -19.61 -15.90 4.33
C PHE A 248 -19.24 -16.07 2.86
N VAL A 249 -18.06 -16.65 2.58
CA VAL A 249 -17.61 -16.95 1.21
C VAL A 249 -18.57 -17.91 0.51
N GLU A 250 -19.04 -18.96 1.17
CA GLU A 250 -20.04 -19.87 0.62
C GLU A 250 -21.37 -19.17 0.32
N LYS A 251 -21.82 -18.27 1.21
CA LYS A 251 -23.02 -17.47 1.00
C LYS A 251 -22.90 -16.60 -0.25
N VAL A 252 -21.78 -15.89 -0.41
CA VAL A 252 -21.51 -15.05 -1.59
C VAL A 252 -21.35 -15.91 -2.86
N ALA A 253 -20.63 -17.02 -2.79
CA ALA A 253 -20.44 -17.94 -3.92
C ALA A 253 -21.77 -18.52 -4.41
N ARG A 254 -22.64 -18.95 -3.49
CA ARG A 254 -23.99 -19.44 -3.80
C ARG A 254 -24.84 -18.36 -4.45
N TRP A 255 -24.81 -17.14 -3.94
CA TRP A 255 -25.52 -15.99 -4.54
C TRP A 255 -25.05 -15.71 -5.98
N LEU A 256 -23.74 -15.73 -6.21
CA LEU A 256 -23.17 -15.48 -7.54
C LEU A 256 -23.31 -16.69 -8.49
N GLY A 257 -23.69 -17.86 -7.98
CA GLY A 257 -23.74 -19.11 -8.74
C GLY A 257 -22.36 -19.60 -9.16
N VAL A 258 -21.33 -19.31 -8.36
CA VAL A 258 -19.95 -19.72 -8.59
C VAL A 258 -19.66 -20.92 -7.68
N PRO A 259 -19.24 -22.08 -8.21
CA PRO A 259 -18.77 -23.17 -7.36
C PRO A 259 -17.50 -22.73 -6.66
N VAL A 260 -17.46 -22.90 -5.34
CA VAL A 260 -16.26 -22.65 -4.54
C VAL A 260 -15.76 -23.96 -3.97
N SER A 261 -14.46 -24.21 -4.12
CA SER A 261 -13.74 -25.24 -3.37
C SER A 261 -12.97 -24.53 -2.28
N LEU A 262 -13.30 -24.81 -1.03
CA LEU A 262 -12.61 -24.21 0.11
C LEU A 262 -11.33 -24.99 0.37
N GLU A 263 -10.20 -24.46 -0.12
CA GLU A 263 -8.88 -24.98 0.21
C GLU A 263 -8.24 -24.11 1.30
N PRO A 264 -7.56 -24.72 2.31
CA PRO A 264 -6.76 -23.96 3.27
C PRO A 264 -5.65 -23.17 2.55
N GLY A 265 -5.74 -21.85 2.54
CA GLY A 265 -4.70 -20.96 2.02
C GLY A 265 -3.91 -20.25 3.11
N VAL A 266 -2.66 -19.89 2.83
CA VAL A 266 -1.91 -18.90 3.64
C VAL A 266 -2.48 -17.52 3.30
N PRO A 267 -3.05 -16.78 4.28
CA PRO A 267 -3.54 -15.44 4.01
C PRO A 267 -2.35 -14.53 3.64
N ARG A 268 -2.40 -13.89 2.45
CA ARG A 268 -1.50 -12.78 2.15
C ARG A 268 -2.13 -11.50 2.69
N SER A 269 -1.43 -10.84 3.62
CA SER A 269 -1.71 -9.46 4.02
C SER A 269 -1.33 -8.56 2.87
N LEU A 270 -2.29 -8.30 2.02
CA LEU A 270 -2.21 -7.35 0.94
C LEU A 270 -3.67 -7.02 0.74
N PHE A 271 -4.20 -5.91 1.28
CA PHE A 271 -5.27 -5.11 0.68
C PHE A 271 -5.42 -3.76 1.39
N CYS A 272 -5.84 -2.80 0.57
CA CYS A 272 -6.06 -1.40 0.86
C CYS A 272 -7.42 -1.05 0.26
N VAL A 273 -8.35 -0.46 1.01
CA VAL A 273 -9.55 0.19 0.46
C VAL A 273 -9.04 1.49 -0.13
N ARG A 274 -8.73 1.47 -1.43
CA ARG A 274 -8.00 2.56 -2.09
C ARG A 274 -8.81 3.85 -2.32
N ALA A 275 -10.03 3.95 -1.81
CA ALA A 275 -10.73 5.20 -1.46
C ALA A 275 -12.17 4.89 -1.03
N THR A 276 -12.80 5.81 -0.29
CA THR A 276 -14.26 5.98 -0.28
C THR A 276 -14.72 6.64 -1.58
N PRO A 277 -15.70 6.05 -2.30
CA PRO A 277 -16.44 6.79 -3.30
C PRO A 277 -17.94 6.78 -2.94
N SER A 278 -18.49 7.98 -2.75
CA SER A 278 -19.93 8.19 -2.83
C SER A 278 -20.35 7.98 -4.30
N GLU A 279 -20.71 6.77 -4.69
CA GLU A 279 -21.56 6.62 -5.87
C GLU A 279 -22.88 7.36 -5.54
N PRO A 280 -23.33 8.30 -6.39
CA PRO A 280 -24.63 8.93 -6.16
C PRO A 280 -25.70 7.83 -6.21
N THR A 281 -26.29 7.55 -5.05
CA THR A 281 -27.33 6.54 -4.96
C THR A 281 -28.61 7.12 -5.57
N HIS A 282 -29.24 6.39 -6.48
CA HIS A 282 -30.59 6.72 -6.94
C HIS A 282 -31.66 6.26 -5.93
N ARG A 283 -31.25 5.59 -4.84
CA ARG A 283 -32.12 4.96 -3.85
C ARG A 283 -32.19 5.80 -2.59
N VAL A 284 -33.34 6.44 -2.36
CA VAL A 284 -33.62 7.21 -1.16
C VAL A 284 -33.39 6.34 0.10
N GLY A 285 -32.58 6.82 1.04
CA GLY A 285 -32.32 6.16 2.33
C GLY A 285 -31.20 5.10 2.33
N PHE A 286 -30.54 4.86 1.19
CA PHE A 286 -29.36 4.00 1.10
C PHE A 286 -28.10 4.81 0.84
N GLU A 287 -27.01 4.45 1.52
CA GLU A 287 -25.65 4.86 1.20
C GLU A 287 -24.99 3.74 0.36
N THR A 288 -24.29 4.10 -0.71
CA THR A 288 -23.61 3.13 -1.58
C THR A 288 -22.11 3.35 -1.51
N GLU A 289 -21.37 2.29 -1.23
CA GLU A 289 -19.92 2.27 -1.24
C GLU A 289 -19.41 1.23 -2.25
N VAL A 290 -18.32 1.54 -2.94
CA VAL A 290 -17.59 0.54 -3.72
C VAL A 290 -16.56 -0.10 -2.79
N VAL A 291 -16.58 -1.42 -2.68
CA VAL A 291 -15.61 -2.21 -1.92
C VAL A 291 -14.77 -3.01 -2.91
N SER A 292 -13.44 -2.96 -2.74
CA SER A 292 -12.47 -3.66 -3.60
C SER A 292 -11.65 -4.67 -2.81
N ILE A 293 -11.36 -5.81 -3.43
CA ILE A 293 -10.51 -6.89 -2.90
C ILE A 293 -9.45 -7.22 -3.97
N GLY A 294 -8.16 -7.18 -3.64
CA GLY A 294 -7.06 -7.35 -4.62
C GLY A 294 -6.02 -6.22 -4.58
N ASP A 295 -4.72 -6.54 -4.68
CA ASP A 295 -3.62 -5.58 -4.72
C ASP A 295 -3.31 -5.15 -6.16
N ASP A 296 -3.51 -6.07 -7.13
CA ASP A 296 -3.21 -5.85 -8.55
C ASP A 296 -4.38 -6.25 -9.49
N GLY A 297 -5.61 -5.98 -9.07
CA GLY A 297 -6.75 -6.02 -10.00
C GLY A 297 -8.08 -6.24 -9.30
N GLY A 298 -8.54 -5.15 -8.67
CA GLY A 298 -9.77 -4.99 -7.91
C GLY A 298 -10.94 -5.82 -8.41
N CYS A 299 -11.28 -6.85 -7.62
CA CYS A 299 -12.61 -7.42 -7.65
C CYS A 299 -13.50 -6.53 -6.79
N GLU A 300 -14.52 -5.95 -7.41
CA GLU A 300 -15.33 -4.95 -6.75
C GLU A 300 -16.78 -5.39 -6.62
N PHE A 301 -17.38 -4.97 -5.52
CA PHE A 301 -18.82 -5.02 -5.33
C PHE A 301 -19.30 -3.69 -4.76
N LEU A 302 -20.58 -3.41 -4.99
CA LEU A 302 -21.27 -2.30 -4.37
C LEU A 302 -21.87 -2.80 -3.06
N LEU A 303 -21.60 -2.07 -1.98
CA LEU A 303 -22.22 -2.26 -0.69
C LEU A 303 -23.23 -1.14 -0.49
N HIS A 304 -24.51 -1.50 -0.48
CA HIS A 304 -25.60 -0.59 -0.17
C HIS A 304 -25.97 -0.76 1.30
N THR A 305 -25.87 0.29 2.11
CA THR A 305 -26.25 0.26 3.52
C THR A 305 -27.45 1.15 3.79
N ALA A 306 -28.40 0.64 4.56
CA ALA A 306 -29.50 1.41 5.12
C ALA A 306 -29.38 1.34 6.64
N ARG A 307 -28.57 2.26 7.21
CA ARG A 307 -28.20 2.24 8.63
C ARG A 307 -29.41 2.22 9.57
N GLY A 308 -30.44 3.01 9.27
CA GLY A 308 -31.67 3.07 10.06
C GLY A 308 -32.52 1.79 10.03
N LEU A 309 -32.23 0.85 9.13
CA LEU A 309 -32.94 -0.43 9.00
C LEU A 309 -32.08 -1.63 9.41
N GLY A 310 -30.79 -1.44 9.71
CA GLY A 310 -29.88 -2.55 10.03
C GLY A 310 -29.68 -3.53 8.85
N ILE A 311 -29.77 -3.02 7.61
CA ILE A 311 -29.65 -3.84 6.39
C ILE A 311 -28.45 -3.37 5.55
N ALA A 312 -27.70 -4.35 5.04
CA ALA A 312 -26.73 -4.16 3.96
C ALA A 312 -27.11 -5.03 2.75
N GLU A 313 -26.87 -4.55 1.54
CA GLU A 313 -27.03 -5.31 0.30
C GLU A 313 -25.72 -5.29 -0.49
N LEU A 314 -25.23 -6.48 -0.87
CA LEU A 314 -24.13 -6.61 -1.83
C LEU A 314 -24.71 -6.68 -3.24
N GLU A 315 -24.29 -5.77 -4.10
CA GLU A 315 -24.56 -5.84 -5.53
C GLU A 315 -23.25 -6.05 -6.28
N GLU A 316 -23.28 -6.89 -7.31
CA GLU A 316 -22.12 -7.02 -8.19
C GLU A 316 -21.84 -5.71 -8.93
N ARG A 317 -20.59 -5.26 -8.90
CA ARG A 317 -20.20 -4.10 -9.71
C ARG A 317 -20.22 -4.47 -11.21
N SER A 318 -19.61 -5.61 -11.54
CA SER A 318 -19.56 -6.20 -12.87
C SER A 318 -19.78 -7.73 -12.82
N PRO A 319 -20.72 -8.28 -13.61
CA PRO A 319 -20.91 -9.73 -13.76
C PRO A 319 -19.70 -10.50 -14.28
N HIS A 320 -18.80 -9.83 -14.98
CA HIS A 320 -17.60 -10.46 -15.53
C HIS A 320 -16.57 -10.77 -14.45
N GLN A 321 -16.70 -10.16 -13.26
CA GLN A 321 -15.77 -10.36 -12.15
C GLN A 321 -16.20 -11.44 -11.16
N ARG A 322 -17.41 -12.05 -11.29
CA ARG A 322 -17.99 -12.95 -10.27
C ARG A 322 -17.04 -14.04 -9.79
N ARG A 323 -16.43 -14.79 -10.72
CA ARG A 323 -15.51 -15.89 -10.37
C ARG A 323 -14.26 -15.38 -9.67
N ARG A 324 -13.70 -14.26 -10.16
CA ARG A 324 -12.50 -13.63 -9.59
C ARG A 324 -12.78 -13.09 -8.20
N LEU A 325 -13.94 -12.44 -8.00
CA LEU A 325 -14.39 -11.95 -6.70
C LEU A 325 -14.48 -13.09 -5.67
N VAL A 326 -15.12 -14.20 -6.02
CA VAL A 326 -15.21 -15.37 -5.13
C VAL A 326 -13.84 -15.96 -4.82
N ALA A 327 -12.95 -16.08 -5.83
CA ALA A 327 -11.60 -16.59 -5.63
C ALA A 327 -10.78 -15.69 -4.68
N GLN A 328 -10.90 -14.37 -4.82
CA GLN A 328 -10.22 -13.41 -3.94
C GLN A 328 -10.79 -13.42 -2.52
N LEU A 329 -12.13 -13.42 -2.38
CA LEU A 329 -12.81 -13.56 -1.09
C LEU A 329 -12.42 -14.87 -0.38
N THR A 330 -12.31 -15.98 -1.12
CA THR A 330 -11.86 -17.26 -0.58
C THR A 330 -10.46 -17.12 -0.01
N ARG A 331 -9.51 -16.55 -0.75
CA ARG A 331 -8.13 -16.35 -0.27
C ARG A 331 -8.02 -15.38 0.90
N ALA A 332 -8.90 -14.38 0.96
CA ALA A 332 -8.89 -13.36 1.99
C ALA A 332 -9.52 -13.84 3.31
N LEU A 333 -10.62 -14.60 3.23
CA LEU A 333 -11.44 -14.96 4.39
C LEU A 333 -11.32 -16.44 4.79
N VAL A 334 -10.74 -17.30 3.92
CA VAL A 334 -10.59 -18.76 4.14
C VAL A 334 -9.11 -19.12 4.23
N GLY A 335 -8.63 -19.26 5.46
CA GLY A 335 -7.24 -19.57 5.77
C GLY A 335 -6.94 -19.27 7.24
N THR A 336 -5.96 -19.95 7.85
CA THR A 336 -5.61 -19.75 9.26
C THR A 336 -4.92 -18.40 9.48
N ARG A 337 -5.73 -17.34 9.62
CA ARG A 337 -5.62 -16.37 10.71
C ARG A 337 -7.04 -16.01 11.14
N ALA A 338 -7.59 -16.82 12.04
CA ALA A 338 -8.78 -16.46 12.79
C ALA A 338 -8.41 -15.48 13.90
N HIS A 339 -9.05 -14.32 13.83
CA HIS A 339 -9.34 -13.35 14.90
C HIS A 339 -8.23 -12.36 15.33
N VAL A 340 -8.24 -11.17 14.72
CA VAL A 340 -7.61 -9.96 15.27
C VAL A 340 -8.26 -9.53 16.60
N ASP A 341 -9.55 -9.83 16.82
CA ASP A 341 -10.15 -9.63 18.18
C ASP A 341 -9.80 -10.73 19.19
N ALA A 342 -9.12 -11.83 18.83
CA ALA A 342 -8.44 -12.61 19.88
C ALA A 342 -7.20 -11.85 20.37
N THR A 343 -6.55 -11.12 19.47
CA THR A 343 -5.24 -10.50 19.68
C THR A 343 -5.29 -9.21 20.51
N TYR A 344 -6.40 -8.46 20.49
CA TYR A 344 -6.62 -7.29 21.36
C TYR A 344 -7.64 -7.51 22.49
N ARG A 345 -8.28 -8.69 22.60
CA ARG A 345 -9.17 -9.00 23.76
C ARG A 345 -8.45 -8.81 25.10
N ASP A 346 -7.15 -9.08 25.09
CA ASP A 346 -6.30 -8.90 26.25
C ASP A 346 -5.82 -7.47 26.42
N PHE A 347 -6.15 -6.50 25.55
CA PHE A 347 -5.70 -5.12 25.65
C PHE A 347 -6.86 -4.11 25.53
N LYS A 348 -7.08 -3.31 26.57
CA LYS A 348 -7.98 -2.14 26.54
C LYS A 348 -7.25 -0.94 25.94
N ARG A 349 -7.97 -0.16 25.12
CA ARG A 349 -7.43 1.07 24.53
C ARG A 349 -7.11 2.11 25.60
N VAL A 350 -5.96 2.77 25.45
CA VAL A 350 -5.52 3.85 26.37
C VAL A 350 -6.05 5.21 25.93
N PHE A 351 -6.05 5.49 24.63
CA PHE A 351 -6.53 6.75 24.05
C PHE A 351 -7.73 6.50 23.14
N ASN A 352 -8.87 7.17 23.37
CA ASN A 352 -10.10 6.93 22.61
C ASN A 352 -10.18 7.70 21.27
N GLU A 353 -9.30 8.68 21.05
CA GLU A 353 -9.36 9.55 19.88
C GLU A 353 -8.89 8.86 18.58
N PRO A 354 -9.38 9.31 17.40
CA PRO A 354 -8.93 8.78 16.11
C PRO A 354 -7.47 9.17 15.84
N THR A 355 -6.57 8.18 15.90
CA THR A 355 -5.12 8.29 15.68
C THR A 355 -4.76 8.28 14.19
N THR A 356 -5.44 9.08 13.37
CA THR A 356 -5.12 9.21 11.94
C THR A 356 -3.81 9.97 11.72
N HIS A 357 -2.92 9.43 10.89
CA HIS A 357 -1.53 9.85 10.70
C HIS A 357 -0.76 9.95 12.03
N ALA A 358 -1.02 9.04 12.95
CA ALA A 358 -0.36 9.02 14.25
C ALA A 358 1.03 8.37 14.18
N VAL A 359 1.93 8.89 15.00
CA VAL A 359 3.17 8.23 15.39
C VAL A 359 3.09 7.91 16.89
N GLY A 360 3.83 6.91 17.36
CA GLY A 360 3.89 6.63 18.78
C GLY A 360 5.16 5.91 19.21
N SER A 361 5.48 6.04 20.48
CA SER A 361 6.64 5.45 21.14
C SER A 361 6.31 5.14 22.60
N PHE A 362 7.18 4.36 23.22
CA PHE A 362 7.21 4.22 24.67
C PHE A 362 8.11 5.27 25.29
N ALA A 363 7.71 5.74 26.46
CA ALA A 363 8.59 6.42 27.39
C ALA A 363 8.59 5.66 28.72
N GLY A 364 9.59 4.81 28.93
CA GLY A 364 9.56 3.77 29.96
C GLY A 364 8.36 2.84 29.77
N GLU A 365 7.48 2.75 30.76
CA GLU A 365 6.26 1.95 30.71
C GLU A 365 5.03 2.72 30.21
N ARG A 366 5.15 4.03 29.98
CA ARG A 366 4.05 4.88 29.51
C ARG A 366 3.97 4.90 28.00
N LEU A 367 2.75 4.85 27.49
CA LEU A 367 2.47 5.05 26.07
C LEU A 367 2.41 6.53 25.72
N ALA A 368 3.07 6.90 24.62
CA ALA A 368 2.93 8.23 24.03
C ALA A 368 2.57 8.11 22.55
N THR A 369 1.66 8.96 22.09
CA THR A 369 1.30 9.08 20.68
C THR A 369 1.06 10.53 20.31
N ALA A 370 1.41 10.87 19.07
CA ALA A 370 1.13 12.17 18.50
C ALA A 370 0.38 11.99 17.17
N TRP A 371 -0.65 12.79 16.95
CA TRP A 371 -1.40 12.79 15.70
C TRP A 371 -1.73 14.22 15.27
N TRP A 372 -2.02 14.36 13.99
CA TRP A 372 -2.22 15.68 13.41
C TRP A 372 -3.60 16.27 13.74
N ARG A 373 -3.60 17.58 14.02
CA ARG A 373 -4.78 18.44 14.13
C ARG A 373 -4.50 19.80 13.47
N TRP A 374 -4.88 19.95 12.20
CA TRP A 374 -4.92 21.23 11.45
C TRP A 374 -3.79 22.23 11.77
N GLY A 375 -2.55 21.88 11.39
CA GLY A 375 -1.38 22.75 11.59
C GLY A 375 -0.66 22.55 12.93
N HIS A 376 -1.25 21.72 13.80
CA HIS A 376 -0.69 21.29 15.07
C HIS A 376 -0.61 19.76 15.14
N SER A 377 0.12 19.27 16.13
CA SER A 377 0.13 17.88 16.55
C SER A 377 -0.44 17.80 17.96
N ALA A 378 -1.52 17.04 18.12
CA ALA A 378 -2.00 16.64 19.43
C ALA A 378 -1.08 15.53 19.96
N VAL A 379 -0.60 15.70 21.19
CA VAL A 379 0.30 14.78 21.89
C VAL A 379 -0.44 14.24 23.09
N ALA A 380 -0.53 12.92 23.18
CA ALA A 380 -1.07 12.21 24.34
C ALA A 380 0.02 11.35 24.98
N ILE A 381 0.16 11.47 26.29
CA ILE A 381 1.06 10.67 27.12
C ILE A 381 0.20 10.03 28.21
N GLU A 382 0.34 8.72 28.42
CA GLU A 382 -0.43 7.99 29.43
C GLU A 382 -0.23 8.64 30.80
N GLY A 383 -1.32 9.09 31.44
CA GLY A 383 -1.30 9.78 32.72
C GLY A 383 -1.32 11.31 32.65
N HIS A 384 -1.29 11.90 31.45
CA HIS A 384 -1.36 13.35 31.24
C HIS A 384 -2.55 13.75 30.36
N GLU A 385 -2.97 15.00 30.46
CA GLU A 385 -3.95 15.56 29.52
C GLU A 385 -3.33 15.74 28.12
N VAL A 386 -4.16 15.62 27.09
CA VAL A 386 -3.73 15.84 25.71
C VAL A 386 -3.42 17.32 25.51
N PHE A 387 -2.27 17.63 24.92
CA PHE A 387 -1.86 18.99 24.59
C PHE A 387 -1.41 19.11 23.14
N GLU A 388 -1.33 20.33 22.61
CA GLU A 388 -1.00 20.58 21.20
C GLU A 388 0.34 21.28 21.03
N LEU A 389 1.10 20.84 20.02
CA LEU A 389 2.37 21.44 19.61
C LEU A 389 2.28 21.95 18.17
N PRO A 390 2.96 23.07 17.82
CA PRO A 390 2.94 23.60 16.46
C PRO A 390 3.68 22.67 15.49
N GLY A 391 3.13 22.49 14.29
CA GLY A 391 3.70 21.64 13.24
C GLY A 391 3.19 20.20 13.25
N LEU A 392 3.56 19.46 12.20
CA LEU A 392 3.25 18.06 11.99
C LEU A 392 4.31 17.17 12.61
N CYS A 393 3.92 16.26 13.48
CA CYS A 393 4.80 15.24 14.01
C CYS A 393 5.10 14.18 12.95
N THR A 394 6.35 14.08 12.53
CA THR A 394 6.81 13.14 11.49
C THR A 394 7.62 11.97 12.03
N ALA A 395 8.20 12.13 13.22
CA ALA A 395 8.92 11.08 13.94
C ALA A 395 8.81 11.28 15.45
N ILE A 396 8.87 10.17 16.18
CA ILE A 396 8.83 10.10 17.64
C ILE A 396 9.82 9.03 18.12
N ALA A 397 10.51 9.29 19.23
CA ALA A 397 11.35 8.33 19.92
C ALA A 397 11.26 8.60 21.43
N GLY A 398 11.49 7.59 22.28
CA GLY A 398 11.46 7.80 23.73
C GLY A 398 12.50 6.98 24.48
N THR A 399 12.80 7.43 25.70
CA THR A 399 13.63 6.77 26.72
C THR A 399 12.79 6.46 27.95
N HIS A 400 13.40 6.02 29.05
CA HIS A 400 12.69 5.82 30.32
C HIS A 400 12.01 7.09 30.88
N ARG A 401 12.46 8.30 30.49
CA ARG A 401 11.99 9.59 31.04
C ARG A 401 11.67 10.66 30.01
N GLN A 402 12.11 10.49 28.77
CA GLN A 402 12.01 11.53 27.75
C GLN A 402 11.31 11.03 26.50
N LEU A 403 10.64 11.96 25.82
CA LEU A 403 10.03 11.74 24.52
C LEU A 403 10.51 12.81 23.55
N ALA A 404 11.13 12.41 22.45
CA ALA A 404 11.55 13.31 21.38
C ALA A 404 10.54 13.28 20.24
N LEU A 405 10.16 14.46 19.72
CA LEU A 405 9.29 14.62 18.56
C LEU A 405 9.98 15.48 17.50
N ALA A 406 9.91 15.05 16.25
CA ALA A 406 10.25 15.90 15.09
C ALA A 406 8.98 16.55 14.56
N LEU A 407 8.94 17.88 14.57
CA LEU A 407 7.80 18.71 14.18
C LEU A 407 8.15 19.52 12.94
N VAL A 408 7.43 19.30 11.84
CA VAL A 408 7.65 19.96 10.55
C VAL A 408 6.53 20.95 10.28
N THR A 409 6.88 22.16 9.85
CA THR A 409 5.92 23.16 9.37
C THR A 409 5.64 22.87 7.90
N PRO A 410 4.45 22.37 7.52
CA PRO A 410 4.21 21.95 6.14
C PRO A 410 4.23 23.14 5.18
N GLY A 411 4.92 23.02 4.05
CA GLY A 411 4.89 24.04 2.99
C GLY A 411 3.51 24.22 2.32
N PHE A 412 2.62 23.23 2.45
CA PHE A 412 1.25 23.29 1.96
C PHE A 412 0.26 22.56 2.88
N VAL A 413 -0.83 23.22 3.27
CA VAL A 413 -1.94 22.64 4.06
C VAL A 413 -3.29 23.00 3.42
N ASN A 414 -4.15 22.01 3.21
CA ASN A 414 -5.57 22.23 2.95
C ASN A 414 -6.44 21.30 3.81
N GLY A 415 -7.76 21.47 3.78
CA GLY A 415 -8.68 20.68 4.63
C GLY A 415 -8.72 19.17 4.38
N ARG A 416 -7.93 18.63 3.44
CA ARG A 416 -7.90 17.20 3.07
C ARG A 416 -6.50 16.62 2.81
N SER A 417 -5.45 17.43 2.77
CA SER A 417 -4.10 17.01 2.39
C SER A 417 -3.05 18.01 2.88
N GLN A 418 -1.84 17.53 3.08
CA GLN A 418 -0.66 18.36 3.35
C GLN A 418 0.56 17.79 2.61
N GLY A 419 1.43 18.68 2.17
CA GLY A 419 2.73 18.35 1.61
C GLY A 419 3.82 18.93 2.51
N TYR A 420 4.81 18.11 2.82
CA TYR A 420 6.04 18.57 3.46
C TYR A 420 7.26 17.99 2.73
N GLY A 421 8.35 18.74 2.73
CA GLY A 421 9.61 18.39 2.10
C GLY A 421 10.78 18.39 3.07
N GLN A 422 11.90 17.81 2.66
CA GLN A 422 13.14 17.76 3.45
C GLN A 422 13.62 19.14 3.93
N LYS A 423 13.39 20.17 3.11
CA LYS A 423 13.83 21.56 3.33
C LYS A 423 12.81 22.42 4.09
N ASP A 424 11.65 21.87 4.44
CA ASP A 424 10.65 22.64 5.18
C ASP A 424 11.12 22.91 6.62
N PRO A 425 10.71 24.04 7.22
CA PRO A 425 11.11 24.38 8.59
C PRO A 425 10.71 23.28 9.58
N ALA A 426 11.69 22.75 10.31
CA ALA A 426 11.50 21.67 11.26
C ALA A 426 12.17 21.98 12.61
N ALA A 427 11.60 21.43 13.68
CA ALA A 427 12.16 21.49 15.02
C ALA A 427 12.11 20.10 15.67
N VAL A 428 13.10 19.81 16.53
CA VAL A 428 13.05 18.66 17.43
C VAL A 428 12.79 19.19 18.84
N VAL A 429 11.74 18.66 19.46
CA VAL A 429 11.40 18.95 20.85
C VAL A 429 11.58 17.69 21.68
N VAL A 430 12.00 17.87 22.93
CA VAL A 430 12.08 16.83 23.96
C VAL A 430 11.08 17.18 25.04
N ILE A 431 10.30 16.19 25.46
CA ILE A 431 9.28 16.29 26.50
C ILE A 431 9.74 15.44 27.68
N ASP A 432 9.76 16.03 28.86
CA ASP A 432 9.88 15.27 30.10
C ASP A 432 8.53 14.59 30.38
N VAL A 433 8.56 13.26 30.46
CA VAL A 433 7.34 12.44 30.51
C VAL A 433 6.70 12.47 31.90
N ASP A 434 7.42 12.87 32.94
CA ASP A 434 6.90 13.00 34.30
C ASP A 434 6.29 14.37 34.55
N THR A 435 6.91 15.44 34.05
CA THR A 435 6.44 16.82 34.28
C THR A 435 5.59 17.38 33.14
N GLY A 436 5.67 16.80 31.94
CA GLY A 436 5.07 17.34 30.71
C GLY A 436 5.82 18.55 30.16
N GLU A 437 6.99 18.91 30.71
CA GLU A 437 7.77 20.07 30.27
C GLU A 437 8.32 19.85 28.85
N VAL A 438 8.06 20.79 27.95
CA VAL A 438 8.47 20.74 26.54
C VAL A 438 9.64 21.67 26.30
N ARG A 439 10.73 21.15 25.75
CA ARG A 439 11.92 21.91 25.38
C ARG A 439 12.31 21.68 23.93
N GLU A 440 12.48 22.75 23.17
CA GLU A 440 13.12 22.68 21.86
C GLU A 440 14.63 22.44 22.02
N VAL A 441 15.16 21.44 21.31
CA VAL A 441 16.58 21.04 21.39
C VAL A 441 17.30 21.20 20.04
N LEU A 442 16.57 21.28 18.94
CA LEU A 442 17.13 21.47 17.61
C LEU A 442 16.13 22.18 16.70
N ARG A 443 16.63 23.05 15.81
CA ARG A 443 15.85 23.72 14.76
C ARG A 443 16.61 23.67 13.45
N SER A 444 15.89 23.49 12.35
CA SER A 444 16.45 23.51 11.00
C SER A 444 16.84 24.93 10.59
N ASP A 445 17.83 25.06 9.73
CA ASP A 445 18.25 26.32 9.13
C ASP A 445 18.59 26.12 7.64
N GLU A 446 19.17 27.15 7.01
CA GLU A 446 19.54 27.13 5.59
C GLU A 446 20.52 26.00 5.24
N HIS A 447 21.38 25.62 6.18
CA HIS A 447 22.42 24.63 6.00
C HIS A 447 22.06 23.28 6.58
N LEU A 448 21.19 23.22 7.59
CA LEU A 448 20.79 22.01 8.28
C LEU A 448 19.30 21.74 8.13
N THR A 449 18.96 20.69 7.37
CA THR A 449 17.58 20.34 7.05
C THR A 449 17.25 18.93 7.53
N PHE A 450 16.01 18.73 8.02
CA PHE A 450 15.57 17.44 8.55
C PHE A 450 14.04 17.27 8.49
N GLY A 451 13.39 17.74 7.42
CA GLY A 451 11.95 17.58 7.23
C GLY A 451 11.49 16.11 7.17
N PHE A 452 12.34 15.18 6.75
CA PHE A 452 12.12 13.73 6.83
C PHE A 452 12.95 13.08 7.94
N ALA A 453 13.02 13.73 9.11
CA ALA A 453 13.78 13.24 10.25
C ALA A 453 13.39 11.80 10.65
N LYS A 454 14.40 11.08 11.13
CA LYS A 454 14.26 9.87 11.94
C LYS A 454 14.92 10.13 13.28
N LEU A 455 14.30 9.63 14.33
CA LEU A 455 14.76 9.79 15.71
C LEU A 455 15.05 8.42 16.31
N CYS A 456 16.08 8.34 17.14
CA CYS A 456 16.41 7.15 17.90
C CYS A 456 17.18 7.55 19.16
N PHE A 457 16.89 6.92 20.28
CA PHE A 457 17.72 7.05 21.49
C PHE A 457 18.68 5.87 21.59
N ALA A 458 19.92 6.15 21.98
CA ALA A 458 20.91 5.17 22.41
C ALA A 458 21.32 5.54 23.85
N GLY A 459 20.70 4.89 24.84
CA GLY A 459 20.73 5.38 26.22
C GLY A 459 20.10 6.77 26.33
N ASP A 460 20.86 7.75 26.83
CA ASP A 460 20.44 9.15 26.96
C ASP A 460 20.83 10.01 25.74
N VAL A 461 21.45 9.42 24.71
CA VAL A 461 21.87 10.12 23.49
C VAL A 461 20.75 10.08 22.46
N LEU A 462 20.24 11.25 22.07
CA LEU A 462 19.26 11.38 20.98
C LEU A 462 19.97 11.54 19.64
N GLY A 463 19.80 10.57 18.74
CA GLY A 463 20.20 10.65 17.35
C GLY A 463 19.10 11.25 16.46
N VAL A 464 19.50 12.12 15.52
CA VAL A 464 18.63 12.73 14.52
C VAL A 464 19.22 12.52 13.11
N CYS A 465 18.40 12.01 12.20
CA CYS A 465 18.72 11.96 10.77
C CYS A 465 18.52 13.34 10.14
N ALA A 466 19.59 13.94 9.62
CA ALA A 466 19.58 15.26 9.01
C ALA A 466 20.40 15.30 7.72
N GLU A 467 20.32 16.42 7.00
CA GLU A 467 21.19 16.76 5.88
C GLU A 467 21.85 18.11 6.15
N ARG A 468 23.18 18.15 6.06
CA ARG A 468 23.96 19.39 6.09
C ARG A 468 24.44 19.72 4.68
N ASP A 469 23.98 20.84 4.14
CA ASP A 469 24.33 21.31 2.79
C ASP A 469 24.10 20.21 1.71
N GLY A 470 23.02 19.42 1.89
CA GLY A 470 22.68 18.29 1.02
C GLY A 470 23.47 17.00 1.27
N VAL A 471 24.33 16.96 2.29
CA VAL A 471 25.08 15.77 2.71
C VAL A 471 24.39 15.08 3.89
N PRO A 472 24.04 13.79 3.79
CA PRO A 472 23.49 13.03 4.91
C PRO A 472 24.39 13.07 6.14
N THR A 473 23.83 13.53 7.26
CA THR A 473 24.53 13.78 8.52
C THR A 473 23.73 13.21 9.68
N VAL A 474 24.42 12.52 10.59
CA VAL A 474 23.86 12.10 11.86
C VAL A 474 24.20 13.17 12.90
N LEU A 475 23.17 13.72 13.54
CA LEU A 475 23.33 14.58 14.70
C LEU A 475 23.09 13.77 15.95
N THR A 476 23.91 13.94 16.98
CA THR A 476 23.61 13.38 18.31
C THR A 476 23.55 14.50 19.36
N LEU A 477 22.58 14.37 20.28
CA LEU A 477 22.31 15.31 21.35
C LEU A 477 22.40 14.57 22.69
N GLU A 478 23.33 14.98 23.55
CA GLU A 478 23.55 14.40 24.89
C GLU A 478 23.81 15.52 25.90
N GLY A 479 22.98 15.62 26.94
CA GLY A 479 23.18 16.62 28.00
C GLY A 479 23.23 18.08 27.51
N GLY A 480 22.62 18.39 26.35
CA GLY A 480 22.69 19.70 25.69
C GLY A 480 23.92 19.91 24.78
N THR A 481 24.82 18.93 24.69
CA THR A 481 25.93 18.92 23.75
C THR A 481 25.46 18.36 22.41
N ARG A 482 25.78 19.06 21.33
CA ARG A 482 25.49 18.65 19.95
C ARG A 482 26.77 18.20 19.27
N THR A 483 26.75 17.00 18.69
CA THR A 483 27.81 16.55 17.78
C THR A 483 27.22 16.17 16.42
N GLU A 484 28.02 16.33 15.38
CA GLU A 484 27.61 16.05 13.99
C GLU A 484 28.66 15.17 13.34
N SER A 485 28.22 14.14 12.64
CA SER A 485 29.09 13.26 11.87
C SER A 485 28.43 12.93 10.52
N PRO A 486 29.14 13.07 9.39
CA PRO A 486 28.66 12.57 8.11
C PRO A 486 28.40 11.07 8.19
N GLY A 487 27.30 10.59 7.63
CA GLY A 487 27.01 9.15 7.64
C GLY A 487 25.54 8.79 7.47
N ASP A 488 25.31 7.48 7.37
CA ASP A 488 23.97 6.91 7.33
C ASP A 488 23.42 6.71 8.74
N PHE A 489 22.30 7.40 9.04
CA PHE A 489 21.58 7.25 10.29
C PHE A 489 21.21 5.80 10.62
N ARG A 490 20.87 4.98 9.61
CA ARG A 490 20.51 3.57 9.85
C ARG A 490 21.72 2.75 10.30
N ALA A 491 22.91 3.04 9.76
CA ALA A 491 24.14 2.39 10.18
C ALA A 491 24.49 2.79 11.62
N TRP A 492 24.46 4.09 11.92
CA TRP A 492 24.68 4.60 13.28
C TRP A 492 23.69 3.99 14.28
N ALA A 493 22.39 4.00 13.99
CA ALA A 493 21.37 3.45 14.89
C ALA A 493 21.56 1.95 15.13
N ARG A 494 21.99 1.20 14.11
CA ARG A 494 22.28 -0.23 14.25
C ARG A 494 23.50 -0.49 15.13
N GLU A 495 24.55 0.31 14.99
CA GLU A 495 25.76 0.22 15.81
C GLU A 495 25.51 0.66 17.26
N ALA A 496 24.79 1.75 17.45
CA ALA A 496 24.46 2.31 18.76
C ALA A 496 23.45 1.46 19.55
N MET A 497 22.61 0.68 18.87
CA MET A 497 21.65 -0.25 19.47
C MET A 497 22.07 -1.72 19.31
N GLN A 498 23.38 -2.04 19.29
CA GLN A 498 23.80 -3.44 19.31
C GLN A 498 23.40 -4.11 20.63
N ALA A 499 22.78 -5.29 20.55
CA ALA A 499 22.48 -6.10 21.72
C ALA A 499 23.77 -6.53 22.43
N PRO A 500 23.76 -6.69 23.77
CA PRO A 500 24.93 -7.17 24.51
C PRO A 500 25.44 -8.52 23.95
N LEU A 501 26.76 -8.67 23.86
CA LEU A 501 27.41 -9.94 23.51
C LEU A 501 27.04 -11.02 24.55
N GLY A 502 26.40 -12.10 24.11
CA GLY A 502 26.08 -13.26 24.97
C GLY A 502 24.67 -13.85 24.83
N VAL A 503 23.78 -13.25 24.01
CA VAL A 503 22.45 -13.84 23.73
C VAL A 503 22.52 -14.71 22.47
N ASP A 504 23.07 -15.92 22.62
CA ASP A 504 23.07 -16.93 21.55
C ASP A 504 21.62 -17.36 21.22
N GLY A 505 21.24 -17.33 19.94
CA GLY A 505 19.95 -17.85 19.47
C GLY A 505 18.85 -16.83 19.19
N LEU A 506 19.13 -15.52 19.23
CA LEU A 506 18.25 -14.51 18.62
C LEU A 506 18.40 -14.55 17.09
N TYR A 507 18.00 -15.66 16.47
CA TYR A 507 17.81 -15.67 15.02
C TYR A 507 16.58 -14.82 14.72
N THR A 508 16.82 -13.66 14.12
CA THR A 508 15.83 -13.06 13.23
C THR A 508 15.56 -14.11 12.15
N SER A 509 14.46 -14.87 12.23
CA SER A 509 13.90 -15.41 11.00
C SER A 509 13.68 -14.21 10.07
N TYR A 510 14.03 -14.32 8.80
CA TYR A 510 13.96 -13.26 7.77
C TYR A 510 12.60 -12.53 7.66
N GLU A 511 11.59 -12.92 8.45
CA GLU A 511 10.20 -12.46 8.40
C GLU A 511 9.81 -11.45 9.50
N LEU A 512 10.62 -11.21 10.55
CA LEU A 512 10.30 -10.21 11.59
C LEU A 512 11.54 -9.40 12.05
N PRO A 513 11.49 -8.04 12.03
CA PRO A 513 12.58 -7.22 12.58
C PRO A 513 12.66 -7.38 14.11
N MET A 514 13.87 -7.32 14.68
CA MET A 514 14.04 -7.18 16.13
C MET A 514 13.42 -5.86 16.58
N LEU A 515 12.35 -5.93 17.37
CA LEU A 515 11.71 -4.78 17.99
C LEU A 515 12.21 -4.64 19.43
N TRP A 516 12.80 -3.50 19.74
CA TRP A 516 13.18 -3.15 21.11
C TRP A 516 11.94 -2.77 21.92
N ALA A 517 11.83 -3.35 23.11
CA ALA A 517 10.77 -3.11 24.08
C ALA A 517 11.34 -2.26 25.25
N GLY A 518 11.92 -1.10 24.91
CA GLY A 518 12.76 -0.32 25.82
C GLY A 518 14.24 -0.72 25.77
N PRO A 519 15.10 -0.17 26.65
CA PRO A 519 16.54 -0.43 26.64
C PRO A 519 16.92 -1.85 27.09
N ASP A 520 16.06 -2.51 27.88
CA ASP A 520 16.41 -3.76 28.58
C ASP A 520 15.64 -4.99 28.08
N ALA A 521 14.82 -4.87 27.03
CA ALA A 521 14.00 -5.96 26.54
C ALA A 521 13.82 -5.96 25.02
N VAL A 522 13.63 -7.14 24.43
CA VAL A 522 13.38 -7.31 22.99
C VAL A 522 12.21 -8.25 22.75
N MET A 523 11.47 -8.03 21.68
CA MET A 523 10.41 -8.93 21.27
C MET A 523 10.98 -10.10 20.46
N VAL A 524 10.59 -11.32 20.81
CA VAL A 524 11.07 -12.57 20.22
C VAL A 524 9.91 -13.49 19.84
N VAL A 525 10.18 -14.44 18.94
CA VAL A 525 9.25 -15.54 18.67
C VAL A 525 9.48 -16.65 19.72
N ASP A 526 8.42 -17.07 20.40
CA ASP A 526 8.46 -18.19 21.33
C ASP A 526 8.25 -19.52 20.59
N GLU A 527 9.37 -20.20 20.31
CA GLU A 527 9.39 -21.51 19.67
C GLU A 527 8.79 -22.64 20.55
N HIS A 528 8.63 -22.43 21.86
CA HIS A 528 8.11 -23.45 22.79
C HIS A 528 6.57 -23.53 22.81
N ALA A 529 5.88 -22.57 22.18
CA ALA A 529 4.42 -22.58 22.04
C ALA A 529 3.89 -23.74 21.16
N GLY A 530 4.79 -24.45 20.46
CA GLY A 530 4.47 -25.57 19.56
C GLY A 530 4.28 -26.95 20.21
N GLU A 531 4.28 -27.09 21.54
CA GLU A 531 4.09 -28.40 22.19
C GLU A 531 2.68 -28.99 21.95
N LYS A 532 2.66 -30.32 21.73
CA LYS A 532 1.63 -31.14 21.05
C LYS A 532 0.15 -30.99 21.46
N ARG A 533 -0.20 -30.24 22.51
CA ARG A 533 -1.60 -30.03 22.95
C ARG A 533 -2.28 -28.77 22.39
N ARG A 534 -1.56 -27.87 21.70
CA ARG A 534 -2.12 -26.62 21.13
C ARG A 534 -1.74 -26.41 19.66
N ARG A 535 -1.93 -27.43 18.81
CA ARG A 535 -1.63 -27.38 17.36
C ARG A 535 -2.42 -26.35 16.53
N ASN A 536 -3.30 -25.56 17.15
CA ASN A 536 -4.05 -24.47 16.50
C ASN A 536 -3.59 -23.07 16.92
N ALA A 537 -2.58 -22.94 17.80
CA ALA A 537 -2.03 -21.65 18.21
C ALA A 537 -0.86 -21.28 17.28
N GLY A 538 -0.93 -20.10 16.66
CA GLY A 538 0.17 -19.53 15.87
C GLY A 538 1.41 -19.28 16.73
N ALA A 539 2.51 -18.85 16.10
CA ALA A 539 3.73 -18.45 16.80
C ALA A 539 3.38 -17.49 17.95
N ALA A 540 3.74 -17.79 19.20
CA ALA A 540 3.51 -16.84 20.30
C ALA A 540 4.64 -15.81 20.29
N LEU A 541 4.33 -14.52 20.37
CA LEU A 541 5.34 -13.50 20.64
C LEU A 541 5.61 -13.48 22.14
N ALA A 542 6.88 -13.33 22.50
CA ALA A 542 7.32 -13.13 23.88
C ALA A 542 8.18 -11.86 23.98
N VAL A 543 8.18 -11.25 25.16
CA VAL A 543 9.18 -10.24 25.53
C VAL A 543 10.30 -10.97 26.26
N LEU A 544 11.52 -10.86 25.73
CA LEU A 544 12.74 -11.34 26.36
C LEU A 544 13.38 -10.18 27.12
N ASP A 545 13.50 -10.34 28.42
CA ASP A 545 14.29 -9.45 29.28
C ASP A 545 15.79 -9.76 29.07
N LEU A 546 16.57 -8.78 28.61
CA LEU A 546 17.97 -8.98 28.26
C LEU A 546 18.88 -9.19 29.48
N GLY A 547 18.50 -8.65 30.64
CA GLY A 547 19.28 -8.74 31.87
C GLY A 547 19.07 -10.07 32.61
N THR A 548 17.83 -10.55 32.66
CA THR A 548 17.45 -11.78 33.38
C THR A 548 17.32 -13.00 32.47
N GLN A 549 17.24 -12.80 31.14
CA GLN A 549 16.93 -13.82 30.13
C GLN A 549 15.55 -14.46 30.32
N GLU A 550 14.68 -13.86 31.13
CA GLU A 550 13.31 -14.32 31.34
C GLU A 550 12.45 -14.03 30.09
N ARG A 551 11.71 -15.03 29.62
CA ARG A 551 10.76 -14.89 28.52
C ARG A 551 9.34 -14.78 29.08
N ARG A 552 8.66 -13.69 28.73
CA ARG A 552 7.27 -13.44 29.15
C ARG A 552 6.33 -13.52 27.96
N PRO A 553 5.26 -14.33 28.01
CA PRO A 553 4.28 -14.39 26.92
C PRO A 553 3.65 -13.02 26.67
N PHE A 554 3.83 -12.50 25.47
CA PHE A 554 3.27 -11.22 25.04
C PHE A 554 1.88 -11.42 24.44
N CYS A 555 1.77 -12.26 23.40
CA CYS A 555 0.49 -12.62 22.77
C CYS A 555 0.60 -13.88 21.89
N ASP A 556 -0.53 -14.55 21.62
CA ASP A 556 -0.62 -15.55 20.55
C ASP A 556 -0.56 -14.80 19.21
N ALA A 557 0.55 -14.88 18.48
CA ALA A 557 0.78 -14.02 17.32
C ALA A 557 0.19 -14.62 16.04
N ALA A 558 -1.02 -14.17 15.75
CA ALA A 558 -1.58 -14.20 14.41
C ALA A 558 -2.15 -12.80 14.09
N GLY A 559 -1.51 -12.06 13.18
CA GLY A 559 -2.09 -10.85 12.59
C GLY A 559 -1.62 -9.50 13.13
N LEU A 560 -0.63 -9.43 14.02
CA LEU A 560 -0.03 -8.15 14.42
C LEU A 560 1.11 -7.75 13.47
N ASP A 561 1.15 -6.47 13.12
CA ASP A 561 2.39 -5.74 12.75
C ASP A 561 2.77 -4.85 13.97
N PRO A 562 3.29 -5.46 15.06
CA PRO A 562 3.66 -4.71 16.25
C PRO A 562 4.76 -3.71 15.87
N ILE A 563 4.65 -2.48 16.37
CA ILE A 563 5.69 -1.47 16.19
C ILE A 563 6.60 -1.44 17.42
N ALA A 564 6.00 -1.55 18.61
CA ALA A 564 6.73 -1.61 19.88
C ALA A 564 5.86 -2.20 21.00
N CYS A 565 6.48 -2.62 22.10
CA CYS A 565 5.80 -3.01 23.34
C CYS A 565 6.57 -2.49 24.56
N SER A 566 5.90 -2.43 25.73
CA SER A 566 6.61 -2.12 26.97
C SER A 566 7.49 -3.29 27.41
N ALA A 567 8.54 -3.01 28.18
CA ALA A 567 9.42 -4.05 28.73
C ALA A 567 8.66 -5.08 29.56
N SER A 568 7.62 -4.64 30.28
CA SER A 568 6.71 -5.53 31.01
C SER A 568 5.82 -6.42 30.13
N GLY A 569 5.67 -6.10 28.84
CA GLY A 569 4.66 -6.68 27.95
C GLY A 569 3.22 -6.28 28.29
N ALA A 570 3.02 -5.35 29.24
CA ALA A 570 1.70 -4.89 29.66
C ALA A 570 1.10 -3.83 28.72
N ARG A 571 1.88 -3.31 27.76
CA ARG A 571 1.43 -2.32 26.78
C ARG A 571 1.88 -2.70 25.37
N CYS A 572 1.07 -2.33 24.38
CA CYS A 572 1.32 -2.61 22.99
C CYS A 572 1.06 -1.38 22.12
N LEU A 573 1.98 -1.14 21.17
CA LEU A 573 1.79 -0.23 20.06
C LEU A 573 1.86 -1.02 18.75
N ALA A 574 0.78 -0.98 17.97
CA ALA A 574 0.67 -1.75 16.74
C ALA A 574 0.14 -0.90 15.59
N ARG A 575 0.65 -1.17 14.38
CA ARG A 575 0.15 -0.54 13.16
C ARG A 575 -1.14 -1.22 12.73
N VAL A 576 -2.21 -0.44 12.61
CA VAL A 576 -3.51 -0.95 12.13
C VAL A 576 -3.57 -0.87 10.61
N ASP A 577 -3.11 0.26 10.06
CA ASP A 577 -2.95 0.50 8.63
C ASP A 577 -1.92 1.62 8.38
N THR A 578 -1.83 2.11 7.14
CA THR A 578 -0.91 3.20 6.75
C THR A 578 -1.15 4.53 7.47
N ARG A 579 -2.26 4.70 8.19
CA ARG A 579 -2.68 5.94 8.84
C ARG A 579 -3.03 5.77 10.31
N ARG A 580 -3.20 4.57 10.86
CA ARG A 580 -3.73 4.40 12.24
C ARG A 580 -2.83 3.56 13.14
N LEU A 581 -2.77 3.98 14.41
CA LEU A 581 -2.07 3.29 15.48
C LEU A 581 -3.05 2.76 16.54
N PHE A 582 -2.88 1.49 16.91
CA PHE A 582 -3.45 0.92 18.12
C PHE A 582 -2.50 1.16 19.30
N VAL A 583 -3.06 1.65 20.40
CA VAL A 583 -2.35 1.98 21.64
C VAL A 583 -3.12 1.36 22.80
N GLY A 584 -2.60 0.26 23.34
CA GLY A 584 -3.37 -0.60 24.26
C GLY A 584 -2.60 -1.01 25.51
N LYS A 585 -3.37 -1.22 26.59
CA LYS A 585 -2.94 -1.73 27.89
C LYS A 585 -3.57 -3.07 28.17
N ARG A 586 -2.79 -4.03 28.67
CA ARG A 586 -3.28 -5.37 28.99
C ARG A 586 -4.41 -5.30 30.01
N VAL A 587 -5.49 -6.06 29.80
CA VAL A 587 -6.62 -6.20 30.71
C VAL A 587 -6.15 -7.12 31.85
N ASP A 588 -6.20 -6.62 33.08
CA ASP A 588 -5.90 -7.45 34.25
C ASP A 588 -6.94 -8.58 34.30
N ARG A 589 -6.48 -9.84 34.19
CA ARG A 589 -7.37 -11.02 34.22
C ARG A 589 -7.76 -11.45 35.63
N ASP A 590 -7.39 -10.70 36.66
CA ASP A 590 -7.81 -10.90 38.04
C ASP A 590 -8.51 -9.63 38.58
N ALA A 591 -9.84 -9.59 38.39
CA ALA A 591 -10.78 -8.77 39.15
C ALA A 591 -12.12 -9.51 39.25
#